data_AF-A0A2V2DMP8-F1
#
_entry.id   AF-A0A2V2DMP8-F1
#
_cell.length_a   1.000
_cell.length_b   1.000
_cell.length_c   1.000
_cell.angle_alpha   90.00
_cell.angle_beta   90.00
_cell.angle_gamma   90.00
#
_symmetry.space_group_name_H-M   'P 1'
#
loop_
_entity.id
_entity.type
_entity.pdbx_description
1 polymer ?
#
loop_
_entity_poly.entity_id
_entity_poly.type
_entity_poly.pdbx_seq_one_letter_code
_entity_poly.pdbx_strand_id
1 'polypeptide(L)'
;MTEYEETVLKKIVKGYLIECIYTRLNRLAGQYGISNAEISKRIGWDPAGFNQKYNRNSDIRITTFIKIYVAMRDLVKEETAQYGYFEIDAEDIKIGEVITDQELEVGVLLNHISEVAEGKTEFLNSPSLIESYKSMRSFVLVGQKNKRFTQKETEVYVNYYRQSAAT
;
A
#
# COMPACT_ATOMS: atom_id res chain seq x y z
N MET A 1 -17.22 3.06 -18.31
CA MET A 1 -16.05 3.75 -17.74
C MET A 1 -15.39 4.56 -18.84
N THR A 2 -15.01 5.81 -18.56
CA THR A 2 -14.22 6.65 -19.50
C THR A 2 -12.72 6.51 -19.23
N GLU A 3 -11.86 6.89 -20.20
CA GLU A 3 -10.39 6.90 -20.03
C GLU A 3 -9.94 7.75 -18.84
N TYR A 4 -10.62 8.88 -18.61
CA TYR A 4 -10.38 9.72 -17.44
C TYR A 4 -10.71 8.97 -16.13
N GLU A 5 -11.89 8.36 -16.06
CA GLU A 5 -12.31 7.59 -14.87
C GLU A 5 -11.35 6.44 -14.57
N GLU A 6 -10.95 5.69 -15.59
CA GLU A 6 -9.95 4.63 -15.47
C GLU A 6 -8.65 5.16 -14.88
N THR A 7 -8.10 6.23 -15.45
CA THR A 7 -6.84 6.85 -15.01
C THR A 7 -6.93 7.28 -13.54
N VAL A 8 -8.05 7.91 -13.16
CA VAL A 8 -8.29 8.38 -11.79
C VAL A 8 -8.41 7.21 -10.82
N LEU A 9 -9.21 6.19 -11.15
CA LEU A 9 -9.39 5.03 -10.29
C LEU A 9 -8.07 4.27 -10.13
N LYS A 10 -7.32 4.04 -11.21
CA LYS A 10 -5.97 3.43 -11.14
C LYS A 10 -5.03 4.24 -10.26
N LYS A 11 -5.04 5.58 -10.35
CA LYS A 11 -4.23 6.45 -9.48
C LYS A 11 -4.60 6.28 -8.00
N ILE A 12 -5.89 6.24 -7.69
CA ILE A 12 -6.40 6.06 -6.32
C ILE A 12 -6.00 4.68 -5.78
N VAL A 13 -6.29 3.61 -6.52
CA VAL A 13 -6.01 2.23 -6.09
C VAL A 13 -4.51 1.99 -5.90
N LYS A 14 -3.66 2.47 -6.82
CA LYS A 14 -2.20 2.41 -6.66
C LYS A 14 -1.73 3.14 -5.40
N GLY A 15 -2.27 4.34 -5.17
CA GLY A 15 -1.92 5.11 -3.98
C GLY A 15 -2.35 4.42 -2.67
N TYR A 16 -3.49 3.73 -2.69
CA TYR A 16 -3.97 2.96 -1.56
C TYR A 16 -3.11 1.73 -1.31
N LEU A 17 -2.74 0.99 -2.36
CA LEU A 17 -1.84 -0.16 -2.27
C LEU A 17 -0.49 0.22 -1.64
N ILE A 18 0.08 1.35 -2.07
CA ILE A 18 1.32 1.92 -1.49
C ILE A 18 1.13 2.20 0.00
N GLU A 19 -0.01 2.79 0.40
CA GLU A 19 -0.30 3.08 1.80
C GLU A 19 -0.42 1.82 2.64
N CYS A 20 -1.13 0.79 2.17
CA CYS A 20 -1.23 -0.52 2.83
C CYS A 20 0.16 -1.12 3.09
N ILE A 21 1.02 -1.17 2.06
CA ILE A 21 2.39 -1.71 2.16
C ILE A 21 3.20 -0.90 3.19
N TYR A 22 3.21 0.42 3.11
CA TYR A 22 3.98 1.24 4.06
C TYR A 22 3.45 1.15 5.49
N THR A 23 2.13 1.10 5.68
CA THR A 23 1.52 0.87 7.01
C THR A 23 1.96 -0.48 7.57
N ARG A 24 2.02 -1.52 6.74
CA ARG A 24 2.51 -2.84 7.16
C ARG A 24 3.98 -2.81 7.55
N LEU A 25 4.83 -2.21 6.72
CA LEU A 25 6.26 -2.02 6.99
C LEU A 25 6.49 -1.25 8.30
N ASN A 26 5.76 -0.15 8.51
CA ASN A 26 5.83 0.63 9.76
C ASN A 26 5.39 -0.18 10.98
N ARG A 27 4.33 -0.98 10.85
CA ARG A 27 3.84 -1.82 11.95
C ARG A 27 4.86 -2.89 12.31
N LEU A 28 5.42 -3.57 11.32
CA LEU A 28 6.48 -4.57 11.52
C LEU A 28 7.71 -3.93 12.15
N ALA A 29 8.21 -2.81 11.60
CA ALA A 29 9.34 -2.09 12.19
C ALA A 29 9.08 -1.72 13.65
N GLY A 30 7.89 -1.18 13.96
CA GLY A 30 7.49 -0.83 15.33
C GLY A 30 7.40 -2.01 16.29
N GLN A 31 7.05 -3.21 15.81
CA GLN A 31 7.03 -4.43 16.65
C GLN A 31 8.43 -4.81 17.15
N TYR A 32 9.46 -4.54 16.35
CA TYR A 32 10.86 -4.82 16.68
C TYR A 32 11.62 -3.59 17.19
N GLY A 33 10.93 -2.47 17.48
CA GLY A 33 11.57 -1.24 17.96
C GLY A 33 12.40 -0.49 16.90
N ILE A 34 12.31 -0.88 15.63
CA ILE A 34 13.08 -0.31 14.53
C ILE A 34 12.42 0.97 14.04
N SER A 35 13.19 2.04 13.92
CA SER A 35 12.74 3.32 13.39
C SER A 35 12.87 3.42 11.86
N ASN A 36 12.02 4.24 11.24
CA ASN A 36 12.11 4.54 9.81
C ASN A 36 13.45 5.20 9.41
N ALA A 37 14.11 5.86 10.35
CA ALA A 37 15.43 6.47 10.14
C ALA A 37 16.52 5.39 10.00
N GLU A 38 16.44 4.31 10.77
CA GLU A 38 17.37 3.18 10.68
C GLU A 38 17.21 2.44 9.36
N ILE A 39 15.96 2.19 8.94
CA ILE A 39 15.67 1.62 7.63
C ILE A 39 16.24 2.52 6.52
N SER A 40 16.00 3.83 6.60
CA SER A 40 16.52 4.80 5.63
C SER A 40 18.04 4.78 5.55
N LYS A 41 18.73 4.80 6.70
CA LYS A 41 20.19 4.73 6.78
C LYS A 41 20.73 3.45 6.14
N ARG A 42 20.09 2.30 6.41
CA ARG A 42 20.51 1.00 5.88
C ARG A 42 20.43 0.91 4.36
N ILE A 43 19.39 1.51 3.76
CA ILE A 43 19.22 1.52 2.29
C ILE A 43 19.93 2.68 1.58
N GLY A 44 20.70 3.49 2.32
CA GLY A 44 21.46 4.62 1.78
C GLY A 44 20.61 5.85 1.45
N TRP A 45 19.50 6.03 2.15
CA TRP A 45 18.66 7.23 2.06
C TRP A 45 18.98 8.21 3.19
N ASP A 46 18.61 9.47 2.97
CA ASP A 46 18.51 10.45 4.04
C ASP A 46 17.60 9.91 5.18
N PRO A 47 17.84 10.21 6.47
CA PRO A 47 17.01 9.72 7.58
C PRO A 47 15.52 10.05 7.46
N ALA A 48 15.16 11.15 6.78
CA ALA A 48 13.77 11.48 6.48
C ALA A 48 13.25 10.81 5.19
N GLY A 49 14.11 10.12 4.44
CA GLY A 49 13.86 9.57 3.12
C GLY A 49 12.70 8.58 3.07
N PHE A 50 12.59 7.68 4.05
CA PHE A 50 11.44 6.76 4.13
C PHE A 50 10.11 7.52 4.24
N ASN A 51 10.03 8.48 5.16
CA ASN A 51 8.83 9.31 5.34
C ASN A 51 8.57 10.21 4.14
N GLN A 52 9.60 10.75 3.50
CA GLN A 52 9.47 11.56 2.29
C GLN A 52 8.92 10.73 1.11
N LYS A 53 9.38 9.49 0.93
CA LYS A 53 8.92 8.59 -0.14
C LYS A 53 7.49 8.11 0.12
N TYR A 54 7.16 7.82 1.37
CA TYR A 54 5.78 7.56 1.80
C TYR A 54 4.86 8.75 1.48
N ASN A 55 5.21 9.95 1.95
CA ASN A 55 4.38 11.15 1.79
C ASN A 55 4.24 11.63 0.34
N ARG A 56 5.24 11.38 -0.51
CA ARG A 56 5.19 11.75 -1.93
C ARG A 56 4.35 10.80 -2.77
N ASN A 57 3.85 9.70 -2.20
CA ASN A 57 3.08 8.68 -2.90
C ASN A 57 3.73 8.26 -4.24
N SER A 58 5.07 8.23 -4.25
CA SER A 58 5.81 7.84 -5.44
C SER A 58 5.71 6.34 -5.61
N ASP A 59 5.48 5.87 -6.84
CA ASP A 59 5.57 4.44 -7.17
C ASP A 59 6.82 3.84 -6.52
N ILE A 60 6.60 2.85 -5.66
CA ILE A 60 7.70 2.09 -5.08
C ILE A 60 8.17 1.14 -6.16
N ARG A 61 9.33 1.45 -6.76
CA ARG A 61 9.99 0.49 -7.65
C ARG A 61 10.23 -0.81 -6.88
N ILE A 62 10.03 -1.95 -7.53
CA ILE A 62 10.26 -3.26 -6.91
C ILE A 62 11.66 -3.40 -6.30
N THR A 63 12.67 -2.79 -6.93
CA THR A 63 14.04 -2.74 -6.39
C THR A 63 14.14 -1.96 -5.08
N THR A 64 13.38 -0.87 -4.94
CA THR A 64 13.27 -0.10 -3.69
C THR A 64 12.57 -0.92 -2.61
N PHE A 65 11.46 -1.57 -2.96
CA PHE A 65 10.74 -2.43 -2.03
C PHE A 65 11.64 -3.56 -1.50
N ILE A 66 12.34 -4.27 -2.39
CA ILE A 66 13.29 -5.33 -2.02
C ILE A 66 14.38 -4.79 -1.09
N LYS A 67 14.94 -3.60 -1.37
CA LYS A 67 15.94 -2.98 -0.49
C LYS A 67 15.40 -2.71 0.91
N ILE A 68 14.19 -2.15 1.00
CA ILE A 68 13.53 -1.91 2.30
C ILE A 68 13.31 -3.22 3.04
N TYR A 69 12.81 -4.25 2.36
CA TYR A 69 12.55 -5.56 2.94
C TYR A 69 13.82 -6.22 3.48
N VAL A 70 14.90 -6.26 2.69
CA VAL A 70 16.20 -6.80 3.11
C VAL A 70 16.74 -6.02 4.31
N ALA A 71 16.68 -4.68 4.26
CA ALA A 71 17.13 -3.84 5.37
C ALA A 71 16.37 -4.12 6.67
N MET A 72 15.04 -4.28 6.60
CA MET A 72 14.24 -4.61 7.77
C MET A 72 14.61 -5.98 8.33
N ARG A 73 14.79 -6.98 7.46
CA ARG A 73 15.17 -8.34 7.89
C ARG A 73 16.53 -8.33 8.60
N ASP A 74 17.50 -7.59 8.06
CA ASP A 74 18.82 -7.48 8.67
C ASP A 74 18.77 -6.76 10.03
N LEU A 75 17.98 -5.68 10.12
CA LEU A 75 17.79 -4.94 11.37
C LEU A 75 17.10 -5.79 12.45
N VAL A 76 16.08 -6.58 12.09
CA VAL A 76 15.43 -7.52 13.03
C VAL A 76 16.41 -8.57 13.53
N LYS A 77 17.27 -9.10 12.66
CA LYS A 77 18.32 -10.05 13.07
C LYS A 77 19.33 -9.43 14.02
N GLU A 78 19.69 -8.17 13.80
CA GLU A 78 20.59 -7.43 14.69
C GLU A 78 19.94 -7.17 16.06
N GLU A 79 18.69 -6.73 16.08
CA GLU A 79 17.95 -6.48 17.33
C GLU A 79 17.73 -7.78 18.13
N THR A 80 17.30 -8.86 17.48
CA THR A 80 17.10 -10.16 18.15
C THR A 80 18.39 -10.74 18.71
N ALA A 81 19.53 -10.56 18.03
CA ALA A 81 20.83 -10.99 18.51
C ALA A 81 21.30 -10.21 19.76
N GLN A 82 20.96 -8.93 19.89
CA GLN A 82 21.30 -8.12 21.07
C GLN A 82 20.68 -8.66 22.37
N TYR A 83 19.54 -9.35 22.29
CA TYR A 83 18.86 -9.95 23.45
C TYR A 83 19.44 -11.31 23.87
N GLY A 84 20.52 -11.80 23.24
CA GLY A 84 21.23 -13.01 23.66
C GLY A 84 20.51 -14.32 23.32
N TYR A 85 19.49 -14.29 22.46
CA TYR A 85 18.86 -15.48 21.90
C TYR A 85 19.75 -16.08 20.81
N PHE A 86 20.82 -16.78 21.20
CA PHE A 86 21.76 -17.39 20.27
C PHE A 86 21.23 -18.66 19.56
N GLU A 87 20.03 -19.16 19.89
CA GLU A 87 19.47 -20.40 19.32
C GLU A 87 17.94 -20.39 19.13
N ILE A 88 17.28 -19.22 19.11
CA ILE A 88 15.92 -19.16 18.58
C ILE A 88 16.07 -18.75 17.12
N ASP A 89 15.67 -19.62 16.19
CA ASP A 89 15.57 -19.34 14.75
C ASP A 89 15.23 -17.87 14.56
N ALA A 90 16.22 -17.07 14.12
CA ALA A 90 16.04 -15.62 14.03
C ALA A 90 14.75 -15.37 13.25
N GLU A 91 13.77 -14.72 13.86
CA GLU A 91 12.45 -14.52 13.26
C GLU A 91 12.65 -13.85 11.89
N ASP A 92 12.55 -14.66 10.83
CA ASP A 92 12.74 -14.19 9.47
C ASP A 92 11.39 -13.61 9.06
N ILE A 93 11.30 -12.27 8.98
CA ILE A 93 10.10 -11.60 8.47
C ILE A 93 9.76 -12.24 7.12
N LYS A 94 8.66 -12.99 7.04
CA LYS A 94 8.24 -13.60 5.78
C LYS A 94 7.70 -12.52 4.86
N ILE A 95 7.89 -12.67 3.56
CA ILE A 95 7.32 -11.71 2.59
C ILE A 95 5.79 -11.61 2.71
N GLY A 96 5.12 -12.70 3.09
CA GLY A 96 3.68 -12.73 3.37
C GLY A 96 3.24 -11.91 4.58
N GLU A 97 4.17 -11.50 5.44
CA GLU A 97 3.88 -10.55 6.52
C GLU A 97 3.92 -9.09 6.03
N VAL A 98 4.56 -8.84 4.89
CA VAL A 98 4.66 -7.52 4.25
C VAL A 98 3.58 -7.34 3.18
N ILE A 99 3.31 -8.38 2.39
CA ILE A 99 2.25 -8.43 1.38
C ILE A 99 1.24 -9.49 1.84
N THR A 100 0.11 -9.02 2.36
CA THR A 100 -0.99 -9.85 2.88
C THR A 100 -2.10 -9.97 1.85
N ASP A 101 -3.14 -10.74 2.16
CA ASP A 101 -4.32 -10.91 1.29
C ASP A 101 -4.97 -9.55 0.96
N GLN A 102 -4.91 -8.57 1.87
CA GLN A 102 -5.40 -7.22 1.62
C GLN A 102 -4.68 -6.55 0.44
N GLU A 103 -3.35 -6.60 0.38
CA GLU A 103 -2.59 -6.02 -0.73
C GLU A 103 -2.87 -6.77 -2.05
N LEU A 104 -3.06 -8.08 -1.98
CA LEU A 104 -3.44 -8.90 -3.14
C LEU A 104 -4.82 -8.52 -3.67
N GLU A 105 -5.82 -8.36 -2.79
CA GLU A 105 -7.18 -7.93 -3.14
C GLU A 105 -7.20 -6.54 -3.79
N VAL A 106 -6.43 -5.59 -3.26
CA VAL A 106 -6.27 -4.27 -3.87
C VAL A 106 -5.59 -4.37 -5.24
N GLY A 107 -4.63 -5.28 -5.39
CA GLY A 107 -4.02 -5.60 -6.68
C GLY A 107 -5.01 -6.19 -7.69
N VAL A 108 -5.89 -7.08 -7.25
CA VAL A 108 -6.99 -7.63 -8.07
C VAL A 108 -7.92 -6.51 -8.52
N LEU A 109 -8.30 -5.59 -7.62
CA LEU A 109 -9.11 -4.42 -7.96
C LEU A 109 -8.44 -3.52 -9.00
N LEU A 110 -7.10 -3.34 -8.92
CA LEU A 110 -6.35 -2.57 -9.92
C LEU A 110 -6.42 -3.20 -11.32
N ASN A 111 -6.29 -4.52 -11.40
CA ASN A 111 -6.41 -5.27 -12.65
C ASN A 111 -7.85 -5.20 -13.17
N HIS A 112 -8.84 -5.37 -12.29
CA HIS A 112 -10.27 -5.27 -12.61
C HIS A 112 -10.63 -3.94 -13.27
N ILE A 113 -10.10 -2.81 -12.76
CA ILE A 113 -10.31 -1.49 -13.39
C ILE A 113 -9.84 -1.48 -14.86
N SER A 114 -8.73 -2.15 -15.17
CA SER A 114 -8.23 -2.26 -16.55
C SER A 114 -9.17 -3.09 -17.42
N GLU A 115 -9.62 -4.23 -16.90
CA GLU A 115 -10.54 -5.13 -17.63
C GLU A 115 -11.88 -4.44 -17.94
N VAL A 116 -12.39 -3.63 -17.01
CA VAL A 116 -13.62 -2.85 -17.20
C VAL A 116 -13.44 -1.76 -18.25
N ALA A 117 -12.30 -1.08 -18.27
CA ALA A 117 -11.99 -0.08 -19.29
C ALA A 117 -11.89 -0.69 -20.69
N GLU A 118 -11.40 -1.93 -20.77
CA GLU A 118 -11.34 -2.72 -22.00
C GLU A 118 -12.68 -3.38 -22.39
N GLY A 119 -13.73 -3.21 -21.58
CA GLY A 119 -15.05 -3.78 -21.84
C GLY A 119 -15.14 -5.30 -21.65
N LYS A 120 -14.18 -5.90 -20.94
CA LYS A 120 -14.12 -7.35 -20.70
C LYS A 120 -15.04 -7.81 -19.57
N THR A 121 -15.38 -6.90 -18.65
CA THR A 121 -16.15 -7.22 -17.45
C THR A 121 -16.91 -6.00 -16.93
N GLU A 122 -17.86 -6.23 -16.02
CA GLU A 122 -18.62 -5.18 -15.35
C GLU A 122 -17.88 -4.64 -14.12
N PHE A 123 -18.06 -3.36 -13.81
CA PHE A 123 -17.40 -2.73 -12.68
C PHE A 123 -17.92 -3.29 -11.34
N LEU A 124 -17.00 -3.71 -10.45
CA LEU A 124 -17.30 -4.28 -9.12
C LEU A 124 -18.30 -5.45 -9.15
N ASN A 125 -18.09 -6.40 -10.06
CA ASN A 125 -18.97 -7.55 -10.29
C ASN A 125 -18.90 -8.67 -9.22
N SER A 126 -18.18 -8.47 -8.11
CA SER A 126 -18.07 -9.47 -7.03
C SER A 126 -18.04 -8.83 -5.64
N PRO A 127 -18.50 -9.55 -4.59
CA PRO A 127 -18.50 -9.03 -3.22
C PRO A 127 -17.11 -8.59 -2.73
N SER A 128 -16.06 -9.36 -3.06
CA SER A 128 -14.69 -9.03 -2.67
C SER A 128 -14.22 -7.71 -3.30
N LEU A 129 -14.46 -7.52 -4.60
CA LEU A 129 -14.14 -6.26 -5.27
C LEU A 129 -14.88 -5.06 -4.66
N ILE A 130 -16.16 -5.24 -4.31
CA ILE A 130 -16.96 -4.21 -3.64
C ILE A 130 -16.37 -3.87 -2.28
N GLU A 131 -16.00 -4.88 -1.49
CA GLU A 131 -15.41 -4.69 -0.16
C GLU A 131 -14.05 -3.99 -0.25
N SER A 132 -13.15 -4.47 -1.10
CA SER A 132 -11.85 -3.84 -1.35
C SER A 132 -12.03 -2.41 -1.87
N TYR A 133 -13.03 -2.14 -2.69
CA TYR A 133 -13.32 -0.77 -3.15
C TYR A 133 -13.78 0.12 -2.00
N LYS A 134 -14.70 -0.38 -1.16
CA LYS A 134 -15.26 0.37 -0.03
C LYS A 134 -14.22 0.68 1.06
N SER A 135 -13.28 -0.21 1.30
CA SER A 135 -12.21 -0.03 2.31
C SER A 135 -11.31 1.18 2.02
N MET A 136 -11.22 1.61 0.76
CA MET A 136 -10.45 2.79 0.34
C MET A 136 -11.10 4.13 0.71
N ARG A 137 -12.34 4.14 1.22
CA ARG A 137 -13.10 5.38 1.43
C ARG A 137 -12.35 6.39 2.30
N SER A 138 -11.85 5.97 3.45
CA SER A 138 -11.16 6.85 4.39
C SER A 138 -9.90 7.45 3.75
N PHE A 139 -9.15 6.63 3.02
CA PHE A 139 -7.97 7.04 2.26
C PHE A 139 -8.30 8.13 1.24
N VAL A 140 -9.38 7.95 0.45
CA VAL A 140 -9.78 8.93 -0.57
C VAL A 140 -10.21 10.26 0.08
N LEU A 141 -11.04 10.21 1.12
CA LEU A 141 -11.56 11.42 1.78
C LEU A 141 -10.46 12.20 2.50
N VAL A 142 -9.54 11.51 3.19
CA VAL A 142 -8.37 12.15 3.81
C VAL A 142 -7.43 12.68 2.72
N GLY A 143 -7.25 11.94 1.63
CA GLY A 143 -6.48 12.38 0.47
C GLY A 143 -7.01 13.67 -0.14
N GLN A 144 -8.33 13.83 -0.27
CA GLN A 144 -8.94 15.07 -0.73
C GLN A 144 -8.65 16.23 0.23
N LYS A 145 -8.84 16.03 1.54
CA LYS A 145 -8.55 17.04 2.58
C LYS A 145 -7.10 17.51 2.53
N ASN A 146 -6.17 16.59 2.26
CA ASN A 146 -4.75 16.84 2.16
C ASN A 146 -4.28 17.26 0.76
N LYS A 147 -5.22 17.55 -0.17
CA LYS A 147 -4.94 17.96 -1.56
C LYS A 147 -4.15 16.93 -2.39
N ARG A 148 -4.18 15.65 -2.00
CA ARG A 148 -3.61 14.52 -2.77
C ARG A 148 -4.48 14.17 -3.98
N PHE A 149 -5.79 14.33 -3.83
CA PHE A 149 -6.77 14.16 -4.90
C PHE A 149 -7.55 15.45 -5.09
N THR A 150 -7.81 15.80 -6.34
CA THR A 150 -8.69 16.91 -6.70
C THR A 150 -10.14 16.56 -6.38
N GLN A 151 -11.01 17.57 -6.35
CA GLN A 151 -12.45 17.36 -6.20
C GLN A 151 -13.02 16.45 -7.30
N LYS A 152 -12.66 16.71 -8.57
CA LYS A 152 -13.11 15.90 -9.72
C LYS A 152 -12.68 14.44 -9.61
N GLU A 153 -11.43 14.20 -9.21
CA GLU A 153 -10.94 12.83 -8.99
C GLU A 153 -11.70 12.12 -7.86
N THR A 154 -12.01 12.85 -6.79
CA THR A 154 -12.78 12.31 -5.67
C THR A 154 -14.22 12.01 -6.06
N GLU A 155 -14.84 12.84 -6.90
CA GLU A 155 -16.19 12.64 -7.41
C GLU A 155 -16.31 11.37 -8.25
N VAL A 156 -15.30 11.06 -9.08
CA VAL A 156 -15.24 9.78 -9.81
C VAL A 156 -15.34 8.60 -8.83
N TYR A 157 -14.52 8.59 -7.78
CA TYR A 157 -14.58 7.53 -6.76
C TYR A 157 -15.94 7.47 -6.07
N VAL A 158 -16.47 8.61 -5.64
CA VAL A 158 -17.74 8.67 -4.90
C VAL A 158 -18.92 8.20 -5.76
N ASN A 159 -18.93 8.49 -7.05
CA ASN A 159 -19.99 8.06 -7.96
C ASN A 159 -20.12 6.54 -8.00
N TYR A 160 -19.00 5.85 -8.22
CA TYR A 160 -18.96 4.39 -8.22
C TYR A 160 -19.16 3.80 -6.82
N TYR A 161 -18.65 4.45 -5.77
CA TYR A 161 -18.89 4.04 -4.37
C TYR A 161 -20.38 4.02 -4.04
N ARG A 162 -21.14 5.06 -4.44
CA ARG A 162 -22.58 5.13 -4.21
C ARG A 162 -23.34 4.03 -4.94
N GLN A 163 -22.97 3.74 -6.19
CA GLN A 163 -23.56 2.65 -6.97
C GLN A 163 -23.34 1.29 -6.27
N SER A 164 -22.12 1.05 -5.78
CA SER A 164 -21.77 -0.18 -5.05
C SER A 164 -22.41 -0.30 -3.65
N ALA A 165 -22.96 0.78 -3.11
CA ALA A 165 -23.63 0.80 -1.80
C ALA A 165 -25.15 0.61 -1.93
N ALA A 166 -25.69 0.78 -3.14
CA ALA A 166 -27.10 0.53 -3.45
C ALA A 166 -27.36 -0.92 -3.91
N THR A 167 -26.30 -1.71 -4.09
CA THR A 167 -26.31 -3.14 -4.40
C THR A 167 -26.03 -3.94 -3.14
#